data_AF-K9Q2S7-F1
#
_entry.id   AF-K9Q2S7-F1
#
_cell.length_a   1.000
_cell.length_b   1.000
_cell.length_c   1.000
_cell.angle_alpha   90.00
_cell.angle_beta   90.00
_cell.angle_gamma   90.00
#
_symmetry.space_group_name_H-M   'P 1'
#
loop_
_entity.id
_entity.type
_entity.pdbx_description
1 polymer ?
#
loop_
_entity_poly.entity_id
_entity_poly.type
_entity_poly.pdbx_seq_one_letter_code
_entity_poly.pdbx_strand_id
1 'polypeptide(L)'
;MTTNLPIAKPVVTTPSALEVIVEPLGDEAMLRRQENDKSQYGWRSLGILIAIIGGVIWWMAPQIVGCGGMAKEMEGRIAVGTMGRGQQAFFLENNQFASSLDELDLGIRRETDNYTFSVDHRGDHVFNYAVARGDVENSYIGAVFQLESTVIVPETGEEIPEFATITCAINIENVDTQVSPQTVLPSLEDNIPICHPETNLMQRSPDPEVISQGLN
;
A
#
# COMPACT_ATOMS: atom_id res chain seq x y z
N MET A 1 -1.78 101.02 -69.65
CA MET A 1 -0.63 101.56 -70.43
C MET A 1 0.57 101.58 -69.51
N THR A 2 1.67 100.93 -69.93
CA THR A 2 3.10 101.17 -69.59
C THR A 2 3.52 101.13 -68.10
N THR A 3 4.64 100.57 -67.64
CA THR A 3 5.73 99.69 -68.12
C THR A 3 6.74 99.62 -66.95
N ASN A 4 7.60 98.60 -66.96
CA ASN A 4 8.97 98.57 -66.41
C ASN A 4 9.24 98.03 -64.99
N LEU A 5 10.02 96.95 -65.05
CA LEU A 5 11.00 96.41 -64.11
C LEU A 5 11.98 97.49 -63.59
N PRO A 6 12.68 97.28 -62.45
CA PRO A 6 14.03 96.71 -62.59
C PRO A 6 14.54 95.80 -61.45
N ILE A 7 15.25 94.77 -61.90
CA ILE A 7 16.52 94.17 -61.43
C ILE A 7 17.13 94.67 -60.10
N ALA A 8 17.40 93.72 -59.18
CA ALA A 8 18.68 93.55 -58.49
C ALA A 8 18.82 92.13 -57.86
N LYS A 9 19.91 91.42 -58.17
CA LYS A 9 20.51 90.30 -57.41
C LYS A 9 21.72 90.87 -56.62
N PRO A 10 22.50 90.13 -55.79
CA PRO A 10 22.39 88.76 -55.25
C PRO A 10 22.65 88.69 -53.72
N VAL A 11 22.68 87.49 -53.11
CA VAL A 11 23.83 86.90 -52.39
C VAL A 11 23.36 85.77 -51.46
N VAL A 12 24.06 84.65 -51.59
CA VAL A 12 23.93 83.36 -50.90
C VAL A 12 24.37 83.45 -49.45
N THR A 13 23.65 82.76 -48.53
CA THR A 13 24.22 81.87 -47.49
C THR A 13 23.10 81.12 -46.74
N THR A 14 23.09 79.80 -46.86
CA THR A 14 22.40 78.82 -45.99
C THR A 14 23.18 78.64 -44.66
N PRO A 15 22.54 78.28 -43.52
CA PRO A 15 22.26 76.86 -43.25
C PRO A 15 20.96 76.51 -42.48
N SER A 16 20.44 75.33 -42.84
CA SER A 16 19.72 74.25 -42.15
C SER A 16 18.97 74.40 -40.80
N ALA A 17 17.89 73.58 -40.75
CA ALA A 17 17.24 72.91 -39.60
C ALA A 17 16.16 73.74 -38.86
N LEU A 18 15.01 73.21 -38.41
CA LEU A 18 14.57 71.85 -38.06
C LEU A 18 13.02 71.88 -37.94
N GLU A 19 12.29 70.97 -38.59
CA GLU A 19 10.84 70.75 -38.35
C GLU A 19 10.61 69.88 -37.11
N VAL A 20 9.62 70.24 -36.30
CA VAL A 20 9.15 69.51 -35.12
C VAL A 20 8.12 68.47 -35.56
N ILE A 21 8.41 67.19 -35.33
CA ILE A 21 7.44 66.09 -35.40
C ILE A 21 7.38 65.45 -34.00
N VAL A 22 6.20 65.43 -33.38
CA VAL A 22 5.93 64.72 -32.12
C VAL A 22 5.23 63.40 -32.46
N GLU A 23 5.90 62.27 -32.24
CA GLU A 23 5.28 60.94 -32.22
C GLU A 23 4.91 60.55 -30.77
N PRO A 24 3.74 59.94 -30.50
CA PRO A 24 3.41 59.41 -29.19
C PRO A 24 3.98 58.00 -29.03
N LEU A 25 5.06 57.85 -28.25
CA LEU A 25 5.70 56.56 -27.95
C LEU A 25 5.51 56.23 -26.46
N GLY A 26 4.42 55.55 -26.09
CA GLY A 26 4.10 55.31 -24.67
C GLY A 26 3.40 53.99 -24.31
N ASP A 27 2.32 53.63 -25.00
CA ASP A 27 1.39 52.63 -24.43
C ASP A 27 1.75 51.17 -24.73
N GLU A 28 2.23 50.88 -25.94
CA GLU A 28 2.65 49.53 -26.34
C GLU A 28 3.87 49.03 -25.52
N ALA A 29 4.79 49.93 -25.19
CA ALA A 29 6.00 49.60 -24.43
C ALA A 29 5.69 49.26 -22.96
N MET A 30 4.65 49.87 -22.37
CA MET A 30 4.25 49.59 -20.99
C MET A 30 3.52 48.26 -20.86
N LEU A 31 2.62 47.93 -21.80
CA LEU A 31 1.92 46.65 -21.81
C LEU A 31 2.90 45.48 -21.97
N ARG A 32 3.86 45.60 -22.89
CA ARG A 32 4.94 44.60 -23.07
C ARG A 32 5.80 44.43 -21.82
N ARG A 33 6.05 45.51 -21.07
CA ARG A 33 6.81 45.45 -19.82
C ARG A 33 6.01 44.79 -18.69
N GLN A 34 4.70 45.02 -18.62
CA GLN A 34 3.82 44.41 -17.63
C GLN A 34 3.61 42.91 -17.88
N GLU A 35 3.52 42.49 -19.13
CA GLU A 35 3.40 41.07 -19.52
C GLU A 35 4.69 40.30 -19.21
N ASN A 36 5.85 40.87 -19.54
CA ASN A 36 7.15 40.26 -19.26
C ASN A 36 7.42 40.12 -17.76
N ASP A 37 7.05 41.10 -16.92
CA ASP A 37 7.23 41.01 -15.47
C ASP A 37 6.38 39.87 -14.89
N LYS A 38 5.08 39.79 -15.23
CA LYS A 38 4.17 38.73 -14.75
C LYS A 38 4.62 37.34 -15.18
N SER A 39 5.05 37.20 -16.43
CA SER A 39 5.59 35.94 -16.97
C SER A 39 6.86 35.52 -16.23
N GLN A 40 7.76 36.48 -15.96
CA GLN A 40 9.01 36.22 -15.25
C GLN A 40 8.81 35.86 -13.77
N TYR A 41 7.87 36.51 -13.07
CA TYR A 41 7.48 36.15 -11.70
C TYR A 41 6.75 34.80 -11.62
N GLY A 42 5.96 34.44 -12.64
CA GLY A 42 5.33 33.12 -12.74
C GLY A 42 6.33 31.98 -12.91
N TRP A 43 7.31 32.14 -13.80
CA TRP A 43 8.32 31.09 -14.04
C TRP A 43 9.29 30.91 -12.87
N ARG A 44 9.69 32.00 -12.21
CA ARG A 44 10.60 31.95 -11.05
C ARG A 44 9.93 31.33 -9.82
N SER A 45 8.66 31.64 -9.58
CA SER A 45 7.90 31.04 -8.47
C SER A 45 7.59 29.56 -8.73
N LEU A 46 7.24 29.20 -9.96
CA LEU A 46 7.04 27.80 -10.38
C LEU A 46 8.32 26.98 -10.23
N GLY A 47 9.48 27.53 -10.60
CA GLY A 47 10.77 26.85 -10.45
C GLY A 47 11.12 26.52 -8.99
N ILE A 48 10.83 27.42 -8.05
CA ILE A 48 11.05 27.18 -6.61
C ILE A 48 10.10 26.10 -6.10
N LEU A 49 8.83 26.12 -6.51
CA LEU A 49 7.85 25.10 -6.12
C LEU A 49 8.28 23.70 -6.61
N ILE A 50 8.73 23.59 -7.86
CA ILE A 50 9.22 22.34 -8.44
C ILE A 50 10.47 21.85 -7.71
N ALA A 51 11.38 22.75 -7.32
CA ALA A 51 12.58 22.38 -6.57
C ALA A 51 12.25 21.83 -5.17
N ILE A 52 11.27 22.41 -4.48
CA ILE A 52 10.80 21.93 -3.18
C ILE A 52 10.14 20.55 -3.32
N ILE A 53 9.21 20.40 -4.28
CA ILE A 53 8.54 19.12 -4.53
C ILE A 53 9.56 18.04 -4.92
N GLY A 54 10.50 18.38 -5.81
CA GLY A 54 11.57 17.47 -6.23
C GLY A 54 12.48 17.05 -5.07
N GLY A 55 12.82 17.96 -4.16
CA GLY A 55 13.61 17.65 -2.96
C GLY A 55 12.86 16.75 -1.98
N VAL A 56 11.55 16.96 -1.79
CA VAL A 56 10.71 16.10 -0.95
C VAL A 56 10.55 14.70 -1.57
N ILE A 57 10.31 14.60 -2.88
CA ILE A 57 10.23 13.31 -3.59
C ILE A 57 11.57 12.59 -3.53
N TRP A 58 12.70 13.29 -3.76
CA TRP A 58 14.04 12.70 -3.66
C TRP A 58 14.31 12.14 -2.26
N TRP A 59 13.84 12.83 -1.22
CA TRP A 59 14.00 12.38 0.16
C TRP A 59 13.07 11.21 0.52
N MET A 60 11.84 11.18 0.01
CA MET A 60 10.84 10.14 0.34
C MET A 60 10.85 8.93 -0.61
N ALA A 61 11.44 9.03 -1.80
CA ALA A 61 11.49 7.98 -2.81
C ALA A 61 11.92 6.59 -2.32
N PRO A 62 12.88 6.44 -1.36
CA PRO A 62 13.28 5.11 -0.89
C PRO A 62 12.14 4.33 -0.23
N GLN A 63 11.15 5.03 0.34
CA GLN A 63 10.11 4.42 1.17
C GLN A 63 8.95 3.82 0.36
N ILE A 64 8.89 4.06 -0.97
CA ILE A 64 7.74 3.68 -1.81
C ILE A 64 8.03 2.44 -2.67
N VAL A 65 9.30 2.16 -2.99
CA VAL A 65 9.69 1.11 -3.97
C VAL A 65 9.59 -0.32 -3.40
N GLY A 66 9.60 -0.50 -2.07
CA GLY A 66 9.54 -1.83 -1.43
C GLY A 66 8.14 -2.34 -1.09
N CYS A 67 7.09 -1.53 -1.25
CA CYS A 67 5.75 -1.86 -0.72
C CYS A 67 5.04 -2.99 -1.50
N GLY A 68 5.38 -3.21 -2.78
CA GLY A 68 4.70 -4.17 -3.64
C GLY A 68 4.82 -5.63 -3.16
N GLY A 69 6.03 -6.10 -2.86
CA GLY A 69 6.24 -7.48 -2.37
C GLY A 69 5.62 -7.72 -1.00
N MET A 70 5.78 -6.76 -0.07
CA MET A 70 5.17 -6.85 1.26
C MET A 70 3.64 -6.88 1.21
N ALA A 71 3.02 -6.17 0.27
CA ALA A 71 1.57 -6.18 0.09
C ALA A 71 1.07 -7.55 -0.38
N LYS A 72 1.80 -8.22 -1.28
CA LYS A 72 1.48 -9.58 -1.72
C LYS A 72 1.53 -10.55 -0.55
N GLU A 73 2.63 -10.54 0.21
CA GLU A 73 2.80 -11.39 1.40
C GLU A 73 1.71 -11.19 2.47
N MET A 74 1.27 -9.94 2.64
CA MET A 74 0.20 -9.63 3.58
C MET A 74 -1.16 -10.23 3.19
N GLU A 75 -1.43 -10.44 1.90
CA GLU A 75 -2.68 -11.05 1.43
C GLU A 75 -2.87 -12.44 2.04
N GLY A 76 -1.88 -13.33 1.86
CA GLY A 76 -1.93 -14.70 2.35
C GLY A 76 -2.03 -14.75 3.87
N ARG A 77 -1.20 -13.97 4.56
CA ARG A 77 -1.20 -13.90 6.03
C ARG A 77 -2.55 -13.42 6.60
N ILE A 78 -3.12 -12.36 6.04
CA ILE A 78 -4.40 -11.80 6.51
C ILE A 78 -5.55 -12.76 6.20
N ALA A 79 -5.56 -13.37 5.02
CA ALA A 79 -6.57 -14.33 4.62
C ALA A 79 -6.58 -15.55 5.56
N VAL A 80 -5.42 -16.17 5.84
CA VAL A 80 -5.31 -17.30 6.78
C VAL A 80 -5.80 -16.93 8.19
N GLY A 81 -5.40 -15.75 8.70
CA GLY A 81 -5.88 -15.27 9.99
C GLY A 81 -7.39 -15.02 10.02
N THR A 82 -7.97 -14.60 8.88
CA THR A 82 -9.42 -14.39 8.73
C THR A 82 -10.16 -15.72 8.65
N MET A 83 -9.63 -16.70 7.92
CA MET A 83 -10.13 -18.07 7.87
C MET A 83 -10.12 -18.69 9.27
N GLY A 84 -9.04 -18.53 10.05
CA GLY A 84 -8.98 -19.05 11.43
C GLY A 84 -10.03 -18.46 12.38
N ARG A 85 -10.36 -17.17 12.24
CA ARG A 85 -11.48 -16.56 12.99
C ARG A 85 -12.83 -17.05 12.49
N GLY A 86 -12.98 -17.18 11.17
CA GLY A 86 -14.18 -17.75 10.55
C GLY A 86 -14.46 -19.17 11.04
N GLN A 87 -13.42 -20.00 11.14
CA GLN A 87 -13.53 -21.37 11.66
C GLN A 87 -14.02 -21.43 13.10
N GLN A 88 -13.50 -20.55 13.98
CA GLN A 88 -13.98 -20.47 15.37
C GLN A 88 -15.45 -20.03 15.43
N ALA A 89 -15.84 -19.02 14.67
CA ALA A 89 -17.24 -18.57 14.61
C ALA A 89 -18.17 -19.66 14.07
N PHE A 90 -17.77 -20.32 12.97
CA PHE A 90 -18.53 -21.42 12.37
C PHE A 90 -18.68 -22.59 13.34
N PHE A 91 -17.63 -22.93 14.09
CA PHE A 91 -17.70 -23.96 15.12
C PHE A 91 -18.68 -23.59 16.24
N LEU A 92 -18.66 -22.36 16.72
CA LEU A 92 -19.60 -21.91 17.76
C LEU A 92 -21.06 -21.98 17.31
N GLU A 93 -21.32 -21.87 16.00
CA GLU A 93 -22.68 -21.97 15.43
C GLU A 93 -23.10 -23.41 15.10
N ASN A 94 -22.16 -24.25 14.64
CA ASN A 94 -22.46 -25.55 14.05
C ASN A 94 -21.89 -26.75 14.82
N ASN A 95 -21.10 -26.50 15.86
CA ASN A 95 -20.39 -27.49 16.67
C ASN A 95 -19.48 -28.44 15.86
N GLN A 96 -18.96 -27.93 14.73
CA GLN A 96 -17.97 -28.58 13.87
C GLN A 96 -17.23 -27.50 13.07
N PHE A 97 -16.01 -27.79 12.62
CA PHE A 97 -15.32 -26.90 11.70
C PHE A 97 -15.91 -26.96 10.29
N ALA A 98 -15.76 -25.87 9.55
CA ALA A 98 -16.09 -25.84 8.13
C ALA A 98 -15.09 -26.70 7.36
N SER A 99 -15.59 -27.46 6.40
CA SER A 99 -14.82 -28.36 5.54
C SER A 99 -14.32 -27.68 4.27
N SER A 100 -14.85 -26.49 3.96
CA SER A 100 -14.51 -25.76 2.74
C SER A 100 -14.49 -24.24 2.97
N LEU A 101 -13.81 -23.52 2.08
CA LEU A 101 -13.78 -22.05 2.10
C LEU A 101 -15.16 -21.44 1.84
N ASP A 102 -16.00 -22.12 1.04
CA ASP A 102 -17.32 -21.62 0.65
C ASP A 102 -18.31 -21.66 1.85
N GLU A 103 -18.16 -22.64 2.75
CA GLU A 103 -18.94 -22.73 3.99
C GLU A 103 -18.66 -21.60 4.98
N LEU A 104 -17.45 -21.03 4.94
CA LEU A 104 -17.07 -19.92 5.82
C LEU A 104 -17.67 -18.57 5.39
N ASP A 105 -18.14 -18.45 4.15
CA ASP A 105 -18.74 -17.24 3.54
C ASP A 105 -17.96 -15.92 3.81
N LEU A 106 -16.62 -15.99 3.74
CA LEU A 106 -15.73 -14.86 4.08
C LEU A 106 -15.50 -13.88 2.93
N GLY A 107 -16.08 -14.13 1.75
CA GLY A 107 -15.81 -13.35 0.53
C GLY A 107 -14.39 -13.50 -0.01
N ILE A 108 -13.61 -14.47 0.47
CA ILE A 108 -12.26 -14.78 -0.02
C ILE A 108 -12.39 -15.62 -1.28
N ARG A 109 -11.73 -15.19 -2.37
CA ARG A 109 -11.68 -15.97 -3.61
C ARG A 109 -10.75 -17.16 -3.40
N ARG A 110 -11.17 -18.36 -3.82
CA ARG A 110 -10.34 -19.58 -3.75
C ARG A 110 -8.97 -19.43 -4.41
N GLU A 111 -8.90 -18.66 -5.49
CA GLU A 111 -7.63 -18.34 -6.15
C GLU A 111 -7.54 -16.85 -6.46
N THR A 112 -6.37 -16.30 -6.23
CA THR A 112 -5.95 -14.96 -6.61
C THR A 112 -4.65 -15.05 -7.44
N ASP A 113 -4.12 -13.91 -7.86
CA ASP A 113 -2.85 -13.88 -8.59
C ASP A 113 -1.68 -14.37 -7.72
N ASN A 114 -1.80 -14.24 -6.41
CA ASN A 114 -0.74 -14.45 -5.42
C ASN A 114 -0.91 -15.75 -4.61
N TYR A 115 -2.14 -16.24 -4.44
CA TYR A 115 -2.42 -17.39 -3.57
C TYR A 115 -3.53 -18.31 -4.06
N THR A 116 -3.43 -19.60 -3.72
CA THR A 116 -4.55 -20.54 -3.70
C THR A 116 -4.91 -20.83 -2.25
N PHE A 117 -6.18 -20.68 -1.90
CA PHE A 117 -6.72 -20.89 -0.58
C PHE A 117 -7.49 -22.20 -0.48
N SER A 118 -7.28 -22.93 0.62
CA SER A 118 -7.99 -24.18 0.88
C SER A 118 -8.17 -24.41 2.38
N VAL A 119 -9.12 -25.29 2.70
CA VAL A 119 -9.42 -25.76 4.05
C VAL A 119 -9.25 -27.28 4.07
N ASP A 120 -8.64 -27.80 5.13
CA ASP A 120 -8.52 -29.23 5.42
C ASP A 120 -9.00 -29.49 6.84
N HIS A 121 -10.22 -30.02 6.96
CA HIS A 121 -10.84 -30.35 8.23
C HIS A 121 -10.47 -31.76 8.69
N ARG A 122 -10.04 -31.90 9.94
CA ARG A 122 -9.61 -33.16 10.55
C ARG A 122 -10.19 -33.35 11.95
N GLY A 123 -11.51 -33.49 12.04
CA GLY A 123 -12.17 -33.78 13.32
C GLY A 123 -12.14 -32.59 14.27
N ASP A 124 -11.29 -32.66 15.29
CA ASP A 124 -11.10 -31.67 16.36
C ASP A 124 -10.16 -30.51 15.99
N HIS A 125 -9.65 -30.49 14.76
CA HIS A 125 -8.86 -29.38 14.26
C HIS A 125 -9.07 -29.16 12.76
N VAL A 126 -8.67 -27.97 12.30
CA VAL A 126 -8.77 -27.58 10.89
C VAL A 126 -7.55 -26.77 10.48
N PHE A 127 -7.07 -27.04 9.27
CA PHE A 127 -5.98 -26.31 8.63
C PHE A 127 -6.51 -25.43 7.51
N ASN A 128 -6.07 -24.18 7.51
CA ASN A 128 -6.34 -23.17 6.50
C ASN A 128 -5.03 -22.89 5.77
N TYR A 129 -5.04 -22.96 4.45
CA TYR A 129 -3.83 -22.77 3.64
C TYR A 129 -3.96 -21.53 2.78
N ALA A 130 -2.85 -20.83 2.63
CA ALA A 130 -2.59 -19.91 1.52
C ALA A 130 -1.31 -20.36 0.84
N VAL A 131 -1.45 -21.11 -0.25
CA VAL A 131 -0.31 -21.62 -1.03
C VAL A 131 0.11 -20.52 -2.00
N ALA A 132 1.37 -20.10 -1.90
CA ALA A 132 1.95 -19.04 -2.72
C ALA A 132 1.89 -19.38 -4.22
N ARG A 133 1.66 -18.35 -5.03
CA ARG A 133 1.64 -18.39 -6.50
C ARG A 133 2.44 -17.21 -7.04
N GLY A 134 2.87 -17.31 -8.30
CA GLY A 134 3.56 -16.22 -8.97
C GLY A 134 4.94 -15.96 -8.35
N ASP A 135 5.19 -14.72 -7.97
CA ASP A 135 6.46 -14.19 -7.45
C ASP A 135 6.45 -14.00 -5.91
N VAL A 136 5.51 -14.65 -5.22
CA VAL A 136 5.39 -14.61 -3.76
C VAL A 136 6.29 -15.66 -3.12
N GLU A 137 6.99 -15.30 -2.05
CA GLU A 137 8.05 -16.13 -1.46
C GLU A 137 7.53 -17.04 -0.33
N ASN A 138 6.43 -16.67 0.34
CA ASN A 138 5.93 -17.46 1.46
C ASN A 138 4.51 -17.99 1.25
N SER A 139 4.35 -19.28 1.52
CA SER A 139 3.05 -19.90 1.80
C SER A 139 2.74 -19.81 3.28
N TYR A 140 1.45 -19.79 3.62
CA TYR A 140 0.99 -19.71 5.01
C TYR A 140 0.07 -20.88 5.34
N ILE A 141 0.23 -21.41 6.55
CA ILE A 141 -0.66 -22.41 7.13
C ILE A 141 -1.17 -21.89 8.47
N GLY A 142 -2.48 -21.90 8.66
CA GLY A 142 -3.13 -21.55 9.91
C GLY A 142 -3.92 -22.73 10.44
N ALA A 143 -3.67 -23.12 11.68
CA ALA A 143 -4.44 -24.19 12.33
C ALA A 143 -5.34 -23.62 13.42
N VAL A 144 -6.50 -24.23 13.59
CA VAL A 144 -7.40 -24.04 14.73
C VAL A 144 -7.64 -25.41 15.35
N PHE A 145 -7.34 -25.54 16.63
CA PHE A 145 -7.55 -26.75 17.42
C PHE A 145 -8.63 -26.47 18.46
N GLN A 146 -9.62 -27.36 18.55
CA GLN A 146 -10.52 -27.40 19.69
C GLN A 146 -9.78 -28.02 20.87
N LEU A 147 -9.75 -27.33 22.00
CA LEU A 147 -9.18 -27.88 23.23
C LEU A 147 -10.21 -28.73 23.97
N GLU A 148 -9.74 -29.65 24.81
CA GLU A 148 -10.61 -30.41 25.72
C GLU A 148 -11.19 -29.52 26.84
N SER A 149 -10.53 -28.40 27.12
CA SER A 149 -11.00 -27.40 28.08
C SER A 149 -12.10 -26.53 27.51
N THR A 150 -12.96 -26.04 28.41
CA THR A 150 -14.01 -25.07 28.11
C THR A 150 -13.82 -23.81 28.93
N VAL A 151 -14.14 -22.67 28.36
CA VAL A 151 -14.21 -21.41 29.10
C VAL A 151 -15.59 -21.29 29.73
N ILE A 152 -15.63 -20.92 31.01
CA ILE A 152 -16.90 -20.67 31.72
C ILE A 152 -17.18 -19.18 31.66
N VAL A 153 -18.33 -18.81 31.10
CA VAL A 153 -18.80 -17.42 31.10
C VAL A 153 -19.23 -17.05 32.52
N PRO A 154 -18.59 -16.06 33.19
CA PRO A 154 -18.84 -15.80 34.62
C PRO A 154 -20.28 -15.40 34.95
N GLU A 155 -20.98 -14.78 34.01
CA GLU A 155 -22.34 -14.26 34.20
C GLU A 155 -23.42 -15.33 34.01
N THR A 156 -23.23 -16.23 33.03
CA THR A 156 -24.25 -17.22 32.64
C THR A 156 -23.92 -18.63 33.15
N GLY A 157 -22.67 -18.90 33.50
CA GLY A 157 -22.17 -20.25 33.79
C GLY A 157 -22.12 -21.15 32.56
N GLU A 158 -22.24 -20.58 31.35
CA GLU A 158 -22.20 -21.31 30.09
C GLU A 158 -20.76 -21.76 29.78
N GLU A 159 -20.63 -23.04 29.43
CA GLU A 159 -19.37 -23.64 28.97
C GLU A 159 -19.26 -23.45 27.45
N ILE A 160 -18.26 -22.70 27.01
CA ILE A 160 -17.95 -22.51 25.60
C ILE A 160 -16.66 -23.25 25.24
N PRO A 161 -16.55 -23.84 24.04
CA PRO A 161 -15.34 -24.51 23.62
C PRO A 161 -14.17 -23.52 23.58
N GLU A 162 -13.00 -23.96 24.07
CA GLU A 162 -11.77 -23.19 23.98
C GLU A 162 -10.99 -23.60 22.71
N PHE A 163 -10.30 -22.64 22.10
CA PHE A 163 -9.54 -22.87 20.87
C PHE A 163 -8.08 -22.44 21.02
N ALA A 164 -7.18 -23.27 20.49
CA ALA A 164 -5.81 -22.88 20.21
C ALA A 164 -5.64 -22.59 18.72
N THR A 165 -4.89 -21.54 18.38
CA THR A 165 -4.63 -21.14 17.00
C THR A 165 -3.16 -20.90 16.75
N ILE A 166 -2.72 -21.18 15.54
CA ILE A 166 -1.35 -20.91 15.11
C ILE A 166 -1.32 -20.56 13.65
N THR A 167 -0.38 -19.71 13.26
CA THR A 167 -0.05 -19.39 11.89
C THR A 167 1.45 -19.57 11.71
N CYS A 168 1.82 -20.39 10.73
CA CYS A 168 3.19 -20.65 10.34
C CYS A 168 3.41 -20.21 8.89
N ALA A 169 4.61 -19.74 8.59
CA ALA A 169 5.04 -19.38 7.25
C ALA A 169 6.07 -20.38 6.72
N ILE A 170 5.93 -20.70 5.45
CA ILE A 170 6.77 -21.64 4.72
C ILE A 170 7.41 -20.84 3.60
N ASN A 171 8.73 -20.65 3.68
CA ASN A 171 9.47 -20.01 2.60
C ASN A 171 9.71 -21.07 1.50
N ILE A 172 9.21 -20.81 0.29
CA ILE A 172 9.23 -21.77 -0.82
C ILE A 172 10.64 -22.06 -1.35
N GLU A 173 11.61 -21.20 -1.09
CA GLU A 173 13.01 -21.41 -1.49
C GLU A 173 13.77 -22.33 -0.53
N ASN A 174 13.34 -22.39 0.73
CA ASN A 174 13.97 -23.21 1.78
C ASN A 174 13.43 -24.64 1.83
N VAL A 175 12.40 -24.93 1.04
CA VAL A 175 11.79 -26.25 0.97
C VAL A 175 12.46 -27.05 -0.15
N ASP A 176 13.16 -28.12 0.23
CA ASP A 176 13.61 -29.13 -0.73
C ASP A 176 12.38 -29.55 -1.54
N THR A 177 12.47 -29.42 -2.87
CA THR A 177 11.38 -29.32 -3.88
C THR A 177 10.19 -30.31 -3.85
N GLN A 178 10.01 -31.11 -2.80
CA GLN A 178 8.95 -32.11 -2.63
C GLN A 178 8.02 -31.88 -1.43
N VAL A 179 8.30 -30.94 -0.51
CA VAL A 179 7.43 -30.75 0.66
C VAL A 179 6.31 -29.77 0.33
N SER A 180 5.15 -30.31 -0.05
CA SER A 180 3.93 -29.51 -0.21
C SER A 180 3.59 -28.82 1.12
N PRO A 181 3.07 -27.57 1.11
CA PRO A 181 2.52 -26.91 2.30
C PRO A 181 1.50 -27.76 3.07
N GLN A 182 0.87 -28.72 2.40
CA GLN A 182 -0.11 -29.66 2.98
C GLN A 182 0.54 -30.84 3.72
N THR A 183 1.85 -31.01 3.61
CA THR A 183 2.62 -32.09 4.26
C THR A 183 3.23 -31.64 5.60
N VAL A 184 3.46 -30.33 5.78
CA VAL A 184 4.06 -29.74 7.00
C VAL A 184 2.99 -29.10 7.87
N LEU A 185 2.43 -29.91 8.76
CA LEU A 185 1.27 -29.52 9.57
C LEU A 185 1.69 -29.08 10.97
N PRO A 186 1.09 -27.99 11.50
CA PRO A 186 1.16 -27.68 12.91
C PRO A 186 0.62 -28.83 13.77
N SER A 187 1.21 -29.01 14.95
CA SER A 187 0.77 -29.95 15.97
C SER A 187 0.26 -29.22 17.21
N LEU A 188 -0.43 -29.94 18.08
CA LEU A 188 -0.83 -29.47 19.41
C LEU A 188 -0.08 -30.32 20.46
N GLU A 189 0.73 -29.68 21.29
CA GLU A 189 1.45 -30.32 22.40
C GLU A 189 1.08 -29.58 23.69
N ASP A 190 0.54 -30.28 24.68
CA ASP A 190 0.13 -29.71 25.97
C ASP A 190 -0.76 -28.45 25.84
N ASN A 191 -1.77 -28.50 24.95
CA ASN A 191 -2.66 -27.38 24.58
C ASN A 191 -1.95 -26.16 23.96
N ILE A 192 -0.68 -26.29 23.60
CA ILE A 192 0.11 -25.26 22.93
C ILE A 192 0.28 -25.68 21.48
N PRO A 193 -0.16 -24.86 20.50
CA PRO A 193 0.05 -25.19 19.11
C PRO A 193 1.49 -24.88 18.71
N ILE A 194 2.11 -25.78 17.94
CA ILE A 194 3.52 -25.73 17.54
C ILE A 194 3.62 -25.86 16.02
N CYS A 195 4.45 -25.00 15.42
CA CYS A 195 4.77 -25.06 14.00
C CYS A 195 5.67 -26.25 13.70
N HIS A 196 5.52 -26.86 12.51
CA HIS A 196 6.47 -27.86 12.04
C HIS A 196 7.89 -27.26 11.99
N PRO A 197 8.97 -28.01 12.31
CA PRO A 197 10.33 -27.46 12.40
C PRO A 197 10.86 -26.77 11.13
N GLU A 198 10.32 -27.12 9.97
CA GLU A 198 10.66 -26.51 8.67
C GLU A 198 9.90 -25.20 8.38
N THR A 199 9.10 -24.72 9.34
CA THR A 199 8.22 -23.56 9.17
C THR A 199 8.49 -22.53 10.25
N ASN A 200 8.26 -21.26 9.92
CA ASN A 200 8.49 -20.14 10.83
C ASN A 200 7.21 -19.75 11.54
N LEU A 201 7.24 -19.64 12.87
CA LEU A 201 6.12 -19.15 13.65
C LEU A 201 5.83 -17.67 13.33
N MET A 202 4.60 -17.37 12.92
CA MET A 202 4.14 -16.00 12.68
C MET A 202 3.26 -15.48 13.80
N GLN A 203 2.33 -16.30 14.27
CA GLN A 203 1.41 -15.97 15.35
C GLN A 203 0.90 -17.25 16.01
N ARG A 204 0.65 -17.22 17.32
CA ARG A 204 -0.06 -18.29 18.03
C ARG A 204 -0.90 -17.73 19.16
N SER A 205 -1.87 -18.52 19.59
CA SER A 205 -2.67 -18.29 20.80
C SER A 205 -3.10 -19.66 21.34
N PRO A 206 -3.06 -19.92 22.65
CA PRO A 206 -2.55 -19.04 23.71
C PRO A 206 -1.02 -18.80 23.60
N ASP A 207 -0.54 -17.69 24.16
CA ASP A 207 0.90 -17.41 24.26
C ASP A 207 1.45 -18.14 25.51
N PRO A 208 2.43 -19.04 25.38
CA PRO A 208 2.96 -19.78 26.52
C PRO A 208 3.59 -18.89 27.60
N GLU A 209 4.06 -17.68 27.25
CA GLU A 209 4.55 -16.75 28.28
C GLU A 209 3.41 -16.29 29.21
N VAL A 210 2.21 -16.08 28.65
CA VAL A 210 1.01 -15.69 29.42
C VAL A 210 0.51 -16.84 30.29
N ILE A 211 0.59 -18.09 29.82
CA ILE A 211 0.22 -19.28 30.60
C ILE A 211 1.09 -19.39 31.86
N SER A 212 2.40 -19.12 31.74
CA SER A 212 3.33 -19.20 32.88
C SER A 212 3.06 -18.13 33.95
N GLN A 213 2.44 -17.00 33.59
CA GLN A 213 2.14 -15.90 34.50
C GLN A 213 0.78 -16.05 35.22
N GLY A 214 -0.12 -16.89 34.72
CA GLY A 214 -1.42 -17.18 35.33
C GLY A 214 -1.40 -18.27 36.42
N LEU A 215 -0.23 -18.86 36.70
CA LEU A 215 -0.04 -19.98 37.63
C LEU A 215 0.58 -19.59 38.99
N ASN A 216 0.69 -18.29 39.30
CA ASN A 216 1.19 -17.78 40.60
C ASN A 216 0.09 -17.13 41.46
#